data_AF-A0A1W2M0Y1-F1
#
_entry.id   AF-A0A1W2M0Y1-F1
#
_cell.length_a   1.000
_cell.length_b   1.000
_cell.length_c   1.000
_cell.angle_alpha   90.00
_cell.angle_beta   90.00
_cell.angle_gamma   90.00
#
_symmetry.space_group_name_H-M   'P 1'
#
loop_
_entity.id
_entity.type
_entity.pdbx_description
1 polymer ?
#
loop_
_entity_poly.entity_id
_entity_poly.type
_entity_poly.pdbx_seq_one_letter_code
_entity_poly.pdbx_strand_id
1 'polypeptide(L)'
;MLSHHDRQELEKIERWFELTEPALAARLRAGTPARPPLLRLAVLLSLDITAGLLMLLGLILNSPALLLTGMITVTAAVIAHLSRFGRD
;
A
#
# COMPACT_ATOMS: atom_id res chain seq x y z
N MET A 1 4.18 -28.84 -19.94
CA MET A 1 3.37 -29.46 -18.87
C MET A 1 4.34 -29.78 -17.75
N LEU A 2 4.09 -29.31 -16.52
CA LEU A 2 4.96 -29.57 -15.36
C LEU A 2 5.13 -31.08 -15.16
N SER A 3 6.36 -31.52 -14.88
CA SER A 3 6.65 -32.93 -14.60
C SER A 3 5.93 -33.39 -13.33
N HIS A 4 5.68 -34.70 -13.19
CA HIS A 4 5.09 -35.25 -11.97
C HIS A 4 5.93 -34.91 -10.73
N HIS A 5 7.25 -34.82 -10.89
CA HIS A 5 8.15 -34.41 -9.83
C HIS A 5 7.94 -32.95 -9.44
N ASP A 6 7.80 -32.05 -10.41
CA ASP A 6 7.56 -30.62 -10.16
C ASP A 6 6.24 -30.39 -9.41
N ARG A 7 5.22 -31.22 -9.69
CA ARG A 7 3.94 -31.18 -8.95
C ARG A 7 4.09 -31.59 -7.50
N GLN A 8 4.90 -32.62 -7.20
CA GLN A 8 5.15 -33.06 -5.84
C GLN A 8 5.91 -32.02 -5.01
N GLU A 9 6.88 -31.34 -5.62
CA GLU A 9 7.60 -30.26 -4.95
C GLU A 9 6.69 -29.05 -4.68
N LEU A 10 5.80 -28.72 -5.61
CA LEU A 10 4.76 -27.71 -5.42
C LEU A 10 3.80 -28.04 -4.27
N GLU A 11 3.35 -29.30 -4.17
CA GLU A 11 2.48 -29.73 -3.07
C GLU A 11 3.17 -29.61 -1.70
N LYS A 12 4.48 -29.83 -1.62
CA LYS A 12 5.25 -29.65 -0.38
C LYS A 12 5.31 -28.17 0.01
N ILE A 13 5.54 -27.29 -0.96
CA ILE A 13 5.56 -25.84 -0.76
C ILE A 13 4.18 -25.35 -0.30
N GLU A 14 3.11 -25.81 -0.95
CA GLU A 14 1.73 -25.46 -0.58
C GLU A 14 1.40 -25.89 0.86
N ARG A 15 1.74 -27.14 1.24
CA ARG A 15 1.54 -27.64 2.61
C ARG A 15 2.35 -26.85 3.65
N TRP A 16 3.57 -26.44 3.31
CA TRP A 16 4.39 -25.61 4.19
C TRP A 16 3.79 -24.20 4.38
N PHE A 17 3.26 -23.60 3.32
CA PHE A 17 2.56 -22.31 3.40
C PHE A 17 1.24 -22.39 4.19
N GLU A 18 0.45 -23.45 4.02
CA GLU A 18 -0.79 -23.64 4.79
C GLU A 18 -0.55 -23.74 6.30
N LEU A 19 0.56 -24.38 6.71
CA LEU A 19 0.93 -24.54 8.11
C LEU A 19 1.55 -23.29 8.73
N THR A 20 2.33 -22.53 7.95
CA THR A 20 3.11 -21.40 8.46
C THR A 20 2.34 -20.08 8.35
N GLU A 21 1.63 -19.86 7.25
CA GLU A 21 0.92 -18.61 6.96
C GLU A 21 -0.44 -18.85 6.27
N PRO A 22 -1.48 -19.21 7.04
CA PRO A 22 -2.79 -19.54 6.47
C PRO A 22 -3.46 -18.34 5.76
N ALA A 23 -3.16 -17.12 6.19
CA ALA A 23 -3.66 -15.91 5.55
C ALA A 23 -3.04 -15.69 4.15
N LEU A 24 -1.77 -16.00 3.97
CA LEU A 24 -1.09 -15.89 2.68
C LEU A 24 -1.56 -16.98 1.73
N ALA A 25 -1.69 -18.22 2.20
CA ALA A 25 -2.23 -19.35 1.43
C ALA A 25 -3.67 -19.06 0.93
N ALA A 26 -4.52 -18.45 1.76
CA ALA A 26 -5.86 -18.02 1.37
C ALA A 26 -5.84 -16.95 0.27
N ARG A 27 -4.93 -15.96 0.34
CA ARG A 27 -4.77 -14.91 -0.68
C ARG A 27 -4.27 -15.48 -2.01
N LEU A 28 -3.33 -16.43 -1.99
CA LEU A 28 -2.82 -17.13 -3.17
C LEU A 28 -3.91 -17.97 -3.85
N ARG A 29 -4.67 -18.76 -3.08
CA ARG A 29 -5.80 -19.55 -3.60
C ARG A 29 -6.91 -18.69 -4.20
N ALA A 30 -7.16 -17.51 -3.63
CA ALA A 30 -8.19 -16.61 -4.13
C ALA A 30 -7.86 -16.06 -5.53
N GLY A 31 -6.59 -16.06 -5.96
CA GLY A 31 -6.16 -15.62 -7.30
C GLY A 31 -6.45 -14.14 -7.61
N THR A 32 -7.06 -13.41 -6.68
CA THR A 32 -7.44 -12.02 -6.84
C THR A 32 -6.38 -11.13 -6.19
N PRO A 33 -5.64 -10.32 -6.96
CA PRO A 33 -4.89 -9.23 -6.36
C PRO A 33 -5.89 -8.40 -5.57
N ALA A 34 -5.61 -8.17 -4.29
CA ALA A 34 -6.44 -7.35 -3.42
C ALA A 34 -6.48 -5.93 -4.01
N ARG A 35 -7.44 -5.65 -4.90
CA ARG A 35 -7.59 -4.33 -5.49
C ARG A 35 -7.90 -3.38 -4.33
N PRO A 36 -7.09 -2.34 -4.10
CA PRO A 36 -7.35 -1.42 -3.02
C PRO A 36 -8.74 -0.80 -3.24
N PRO A 37 -9.57 -0.67 -2.20
CA PRO A 37 -10.90 -0.09 -2.35
C PRO A 37 -10.75 1.32 -2.93
N LEU A 38 -11.51 1.63 -4.01
CA LEU A 38 -11.42 2.89 -4.74
C LEU A 38 -11.48 4.13 -3.83
N LEU A 39 -12.28 4.05 -2.75
CA LEU A 39 -12.40 5.10 -1.74
C LEU A 39 -11.05 5.40 -1.06
N ARG A 40 -10.24 4.38 -0.79
CA ARG A 40 -8.91 4.56 -0.18
C ARG A 40 -7.92 5.20 -1.13
N LEU A 41 -8.01 4.88 -2.43
CA LEU A 41 -7.19 5.51 -3.47
C LEU A 41 -7.56 7.00 -3.64
N ALA A 42 -8.86 7.31 -3.62
CA ALA A 42 -9.35 8.69 -3.63
C ALA A 42 -8.85 9.49 -2.43
N VAL A 43 -8.86 8.90 -1.22
CA VAL A 43 -8.34 9.56 0.00
C VAL A 43 -6.85 9.88 -0.13
N LEU A 44 -6.02 8.91 -0.56
CA LEU A 44 -4.58 9.17 -0.75
C LEU A 44 -4.31 10.26 -1.78
N LEU A 45 -5.00 10.21 -2.92
CA LEU A 45 -4.86 11.22 -3.97
C LEU A 45 -5.26 12.61 -3.47
N SER A 46 -6.36 12.70 -2.71
CA SER A 46 -6.81 13.97 -2.14
C SER A 46 -5.80 14.56 -1.14
N LEU A 47 -5.13 13.69 -0.37
CA LEU A 47 -4.13 14.10 0.61
C LEU A 47 -2.88 14.66 -0.07
N ASP A 48 -2.40 14.00 -1.13
CA ASP A 48 -1.26 14.46 -1.93
C ASP A 48 -1.54 15.82 -2.59
N ILE A 49 -2.71 15.96 -3.21
CA ILE A 49 -3.14 17.22 -3.84
C ILE A 49 -3.17 18.35 -2.81
N THR A 50 -3.76 18.08 -1.63
CA THR A 50 -3.88 19.08 -0.56
C THR A 50 -2.50 19.49 -0.03
N ALA A 51 -1.59 18.53 0.17
CA ALA A 51 -0.25 18.79 0.63
C ALA A 51 0.54 19.68 -0.35
N GLY A 52 0.50 19.32 -1.65
CA GLY A 52 1.14 20.10 -2.70
C GLY A 52 0.58 21.51 -2.81
N LEU A 53 -0.74 21.66 -2.72
CA LEU A 53 -1.41 22.96 -2.77
C LEU A 53 -1.02 23.85 -1.58
N LEU A 54 -0.96 23.30 -0.37
CA LEU A 54 -0.54 24.03 0.83
C LEU A 54 0.91 24.50 0.74
N MET A 55 1.82 23.67 0.22
CA MET A 55 3.22 24.07 0.03
C MET A 55 3.34 25.18 -1.02
N LEU A 56 2.63 25.05 -2.15
CA LEU A 56 2.65 26.03 -3.23
C LEU A 56 2.06 27.37 -2.77
N LEU A 57 0.93 27.36 -2.06
CA LEU A 57 0.35 28.56 -1.44
C LEU A 57 1.28 29.17 -0.39
N GLY A 58 1.87 28.36 0.48
CA GLY A 58 2.82 28.83 1.49
C GLY A 58 4.05 29.50 0.87
N LEU A 59 4.52 28.97 -0.26
CA LEU A 59 5.63 29.56 -1.01
C LEU A 59 5.23 30.89 -1.68
N ILE A 60 4.08 30.92 -2.38
CA ILE A 60 3.59 32.12 -3.07
C ILE A 60 3.28 33.25 -2.07
N LEU A 61 2.64 32.92 -0.96
CA LEU A 61 2.24 33.87 0.08
C LEU A 61 3.37 34.15 1.08
N ASN A 62 4.53 33.49 0.94
CA ASN A 62 5.65 33.53 1.86
C ASN A 62 5.22 33.36 3.34
N SER A 63 4.29 32.42 3.57
CA SER A 63 3.65 32.18 4.85
C SER A 63 4.24 30.95 5.54
N PRO A 64 4.99 31.11 6.63
CA PRO A 64 5.61 29.99 7.34
C PRO A 64 4.57 29.01 7.89
N ALA A 65 3.40 29.50 8.31
CA ALA A 65 2.32 28.66 8.84
C ALA A 65 1.76 27.70 7.78
N LEU A 66 1.59 28.17 6.53
CA LEU A 66 1.13 27.34 5.42
C LEU A 66 2.17 26.31 5.03
N LEU A 67 3.46 26.68 5.01
CA LEU A 67 4.55 25.75 4.75
C LEU A 67 4.64 24.66 5.82
N LEU A 68 4.55 25.02 7.10
CA LEU A 68 4.52 24.05 8.20
C LEU A 68 3.33 23.09 8.07
N THR A 69 2.15 23.62 7.79
CA THR A 69 0.94 22.80 7.60
C THR A 69 1.08 21.86 6.40
N GLY A 70 1.64 22.36 5.29
CA GLY A 70 1.97 21.54 4.12
C GLY A 70 2.92 20.40 4.47
N MET A 71 4.01 20.68 5.20
CA MET A 71 4.99 19.68 5.63
C MET A 71 4.39 18.58 6.53
N ILE A 72 3.53 18.96 7.48
CA ILE A 72 2.81 17.99 8.32
C ILE A 72 1.92 17.11 7.44
N THR A 73 1.21 17.70 6.48
CA THR A 73 0.33 16.98 5.55
C THR A 73 1.13 16.01 4.67
N VAL A 74 2.29 16.42 4.14
CA VAL A 74 3.21 15.53 3.40
C VAL A 74 3.66 14.36 4.28
N THR A 75 4.01 14.63 5.54
CA THR A 75 4.45 13.57 6.46
C THR A 75 3.32 12.57 6.72
N ALA A 76 2.10 13.05 6.91
CA ALA A 76 0.92 12.19 7.03
C ALA A 76 0.68 11.34 5.77
N ALA A 77 0.87 11.93 4.57
CA ALA A 77 0.79 11.20 3.31
C ALA A 77 1.85 10.08 3.23
N VAL A 78 3.10 10.38 3.58
CA VAL A 78 4.18 9.37 3.62
C VAL A 78 3.85 8.24 4.58
N ILE A 79 3.37 8.53 5.79
CA ILE A 79 2.94 7.50 6.75
C ILE A 79 1.80 6.67 6.18
N ALA A 80 0.82 7.29 5.54
CA ALA A 80 -0.29 6.59 4.90
C ALA A 80 0.22 5.66 3.77
N HIS A 81 1.19 6.10 2.97
CA HIS A 81 1.84 5.28 1.94
C HIS A 81 2.68 4.15 2.53
N LEU A 82 3.40 4.35 3.63
CA LEU A 82 4.16 3.29 4.29
C LEU A 82 3.24 2.25 4.95
N SER A 83 2.11 2.66 5.51
CA SER A 83 1.08 1.77 6.05
C SER A 83 0.43 0.87 4.98
N ARG A 84 0.56 1.23 3.70
CA ARG A 84 0.19 0.39 2.57
C ARG A 84 1.19 -0.76 2.39
N PHE A 85 2.49 -0.48 2.45
CA PHE A 85 3.54 -1.49 2.27
C PHE A 85 3.67 -2.46 3.46
N GLY A 86 3.33 -2.03 4.68
CA GLY A 86 3.40 -2.89 5.87
C GLY A 86 2.21 -3.82 6.11
N ARG A 87 1.19 -3.81 5.24
CA ARG A 87 -0.01 -4.68 5.32
C ARG A 87 -0.10 -5.69 4.18
N ASP A 88 0.89 -5.71 3.30
CA ASP A 88 1.02 -6.73 2.25
C ASP A 88 1.70 -7.97 2.80
#